data_AF-A0A8T1VKX3-F1
#
_entry.id   AF-A0A8T1VKX3-F1
#
_cell.length_a   1.000
_cell.length_b   1.000
_cell.length_c   1.000
_cell.angle_alpha   90.00
_cell.angle_beta   90.00
_cell.angle_gamma   90.00
#
_symmetry.space_group_name_H-M   'P 1'
#
loop_
_entity.id
_entity.type
_entity.pdbx_description
1 polymer ?
#
loop_
_entity_poly.entity_id
_entity_poly.type
_entity_poly.pdbx_seq_one_letter_code
_entity_poly.pdbx_strand_id
1 'polypeptide(L)'
;MNAASKGYLDVVEYLVTDVDQQATNAAIATAAENGHLPVVEFLHRNRSESCGADAVSRAKKNGHSQIVKLLLEHEECRLAYEAENSKACAEGRSAIVQKVYGFLWLVLFVLRLLPQVVAGCLFPSGGHQGQSSSPEATPSESKTQARAEMEARIRAEEEANIRSKQHERIRTEVEENIREERTARGQKNSALEAEKEAGMRARIRVEIQNTVEDEMRSEIRSELLGEALMQG
;
A
#
# COMPACT_ATOMS: atom_id res chain seq x y z
N MET A 1 1.65 -24.50 4.45
CA MET A 1 1.43 -23.18 5.09
C MET A 1 2.41 -22.90 6.23
N ASN A 2 2.57 -23.79 7.22
CA ASN A 2 3.47 -23.55 8.37
C ASN A 2 4.94 -23.31 8.00
N ALA A 3 5.50 -24.06 7.04
CA ALA A 3 6.87 -23.81 6.58
C ALA A 3 6.99 -22.44 5.89
N ALA A 4 6.00 -22.10 5.05
CA ALA A 4 5.96 -20.83 4.33
C ALA A 4 5.80 -19.61 5.26
N SER A 5 5.01 -19.75 6.33
CA SER A 5 4.83 -18.69 7.32
C SER A 5 6.06 -18.44 8.19
N LYS A 6 6.99 -19.41 8.28
CA LYS A 6 8.26 -19.27 9.00
C LYS A 6 9.43 -18.89 8.11
N GLY A 7 9.23 -18.86 6.79
CA GLY A 7 10.29 -18.52 5.84
C GLY A 7 11.27 -19.67 5.57
N TYR A 8 10.91 -20.90 5.90
CA TYR A 8 11.76 -22.08 5.68
C TYR A 8 11.72 -22.49 4.21
N LEU A 9 12.49 -21.79 3.38
CA LEU A 9 12.56 -22.01 1.93
C LEU A 9 12.90 -23.46 1.59
N ASP A 10 13.91 -24.02 2.24
CA ASP A 10 14.44 -25.36 2.00
C ASP A 10 13.38 -26.45 2.26
N VAL A 11 12.55 -26.26 3.30
CA VAL A 11 11.42 -27.15 3.57
C VAL A 11 10.31 -26.96 2.54
N VAL A 12 10.05 -25.71 2.13
CA VAL A 12 9.02 -25.40 1.12
C VAL A 12 9.41 -25.98 -0.23
N GLU A 13 10.69 -25.88 -0.61
CA GLU A 13 11.24 -26.42 -1.85
C GLU A 13 11.06 -27.94 -1.86
N TYR A 14 11.57 -28.65 -0.84
CA TYR A 14 11.42 -30.09 -0.70
C TYR A 14 9.95 -30.56 -0.78
N LEU A 15 9.03 -29.84 -0.13
CA LEU A 15 7.61 -30.19 -0.18
C LEU A 15 7.01 -30.05 -1.59
N VAL A 16 7.41 -29.03 -2.34
CA VAL A 16 6.86 -28.76 -3.68
C VAL A 16 7.54 -29.63 -4.74
N THR A 17 8.85 -29.86 -4.65
CA THR A 17 9.63 -30.60 -5.66
C THR A 17 9.61 -32.11 -5.46
N ASP A 18 9.82 -32.58 -4.22
CA ASP A 18 10.02 -34.00 -3.94
C ASP A 18 8.74 -34.71 -3.50
N VAL A 19 7.84 -33.98 -2.83
CA VAL A 19 6.57 -34.52 -2.32
C VAL A 19 5.39 -34.20 -3.24
N ASP A 20 5.62 -33.39 -4.29
CA ASP A 20 4.58 -32.91 -5.24
C ASP A 20 3.39 -32.23 -4.53
N GLN A 21 3.69 -31.56 -3.41
CA GLN A 21 2.67 -30.83 -2.66
C GLN A 21 2.34 -29.53 -3.39
N GLN A 22 1.06 -29.34 -3.73
CA GLN A 22 0.61 -28.14 -4.44
C GLN A 22 0.81 -26.85 -3.64
N ALA A 23 1.31 -25.82 -4.32
CA ALA A 23 1.44 -24.48 -3.78
C ALA A 23 0.07 -23.76 -3.76
N THR A 24 -0.56 -23.73 -2.58
CA THR A 24 -1.83 -23.03 -2.36
C THR A 24 -1.66 -21.51 -2.24
N ASN A 25 -2.66 -20.74 -2.68
CA ASN A 25 -2.70 -19.28 -2.47
C ASN A 25 -2.54 -18.85 -1.00
N ALA A 26 -3.09 -19.63 -0.07
CA ALA A 26 -2.97 -19.34 1.36
C ALA A 26 -1.52 -19.44 1.87
N ALA A 27 -0.70 -20.36 1.32
CA ALA A 27 0.72 -20.44 1.67
C ALA A 27 1.49 -19.21 1.19
N ILE A 28 1.21 -18.76 -0.04
CA ILE A 28 1.79 -17.53 -0.61
C ILE A 28 1.36 -16.32 0.23
N ALA A 29 0.07 -16.19 0.52
CA ALA A 29 -0.48 -15.08 1.29
C ALA A 29 0.15 -15.00 2.69
N THR A 30 0.35 -16.13 3.36
CA THR A 30 0.97 -16.16 4.70
C THR A 30 2.47 -15.83 4.63
N ALA A 31 3.19 -16.32 3.62
CA ALA A 31 4.60 -15.95 3.41
C ALA A 31 4.75 -14.46 3.10
N ALA A 32 3.83 -13.91 2.30
CA ALA A 32 3.77 -12.50 1.92
C ALA A 32 3.39 -11.61 3.11
N GLU A 33 2.49 -12.07 3.97
CA GLU A 33 2.10 -11.44 5.23
C GLU A 33 3.29 -11.32 6.20
N ASN A 34 4.17 -12.32 6.25
CA ASN A 34 5.34 -12.34 7.14
C ASN A 34 6.62 -11.80 6.51
N GLY A 35 6.59 -11.34 5.26
CA GLY A 35 7.74 -10.71 4.62
C GLY A 35 8.78 -11.67 4.05
N HIS A 36 8.45 -12.96 3.88
CA HIS A 36 9.38 -13.97 3.37
C HIS A 36 9.49 -13.97 1.84
N LEU A 37 10.18 -12.95 1.30
CA LEU A 37 10.36 -12.76 -0.14
C LEU A 37 10.85 -14.02 -0.90
N PRO A 38 11.89 -14.76 -0.45
CA PRO A 38 12.40 -15.92 -1.19
C PRO A 38 11.36 -17.05 -1.31
N VAL A 39 10.57 -17.25 -0.24
CA VAL A 39 9.50 -18.24 -0.22
C VAL A 39 8.36 -17.83 -1.15
N VAL A 40 7.98 -16.55 -1.16
CA VAL A 40 6.95 -16.05 -2.07
C VAL A 40 7.38 -16.22 -3.51
N GLU A 41 8.63 -15.88 -3.85
CA GLU A 41 9.16 -16.03 -5.21
C GLU A 41 9.13 -17.50 -5.67
N PHE A 42 9.58 -18.42 -4.82
CA PHE A 42 9.58 -19.85 -5.12
C PHE A 42 8.16 -20.41 -5.30
N LEU A 43 7.26 -20.11 -4.35
CA LEU A 43 5.88 -20.58 -4.41
C LEU A 43 5.12 -19.97 -5.59
N HIS A 44 5.42 -18.72 -5.95
CA HIS A 44 4.75 -18.05 -7.07
C HIS A 44 5.15 -18.64 -8.42
N ARG A 45 6.40 -19.11 -8.58
CA ARG A 45 6.85 -19.83 -9.77
C ARG A 45 6.24 -21.22 -9.91
N ASN A 46 5.99 -21.90 -8.79
CA ASN A 46 5.48 -23.27 -8.75
C ASN A 46 3.98 -23.35 -8.42
N ARG A 47 3.22 -22.26 -8.64
CA ARG A 47 1.78 -22.22 -8.32
C ARG A 47 0.96 -23.04 -9.32
N SER A 48 -0.01 -23.77 -8.79
CA SER A 48 -1.06 -24.44 -9.57
C SER A 48 -2.35 -23.61 -9.66
N GLU A 49 -2.55 -22.65 -8.75
CA GLU A 49 -3.75 -21.82 -8.66
C GLU A 49 -3.56 -20.41 -9.23
N SER A 50 -4.67 -19.80 -9.67
CA SER A 50 -4.72 -18.38 -10.05
C SER A 50 -4.43 -17.49 -8.85
N CYS A 51 -3.80 -16.33 -9.09
CA CYS A 51 -3.30 -15.48 -8.02
C CYS A 51 -4.41 -14.88 -7.15
N GLY A 52 -4.34 -15.12 -5.84
CA GLY A 52 -5.23 -14.50 -4.86
C GLY A 52 -4.85 -13.06 -4.51
N ALA A 53 -5.82 -12.14 -4.61
CA ALA A 53 -5.67 -10.73 -4.21
C ALA A 53 -5.31 -10.54 -2.72
N ASP A 54 -5.67 -11.52 -1.89
CA ASP A 54 -5.39 -11.54 -0.44
C ASP A 54 -3.89 -11.47 -0.12
N ALA A 55 -3.02 -12.09 -0.94
CA ALA A 55 -1.58 -12.04 -0.74
C ALA A 55 -1.00 -10.62 -0.86
N VAL A 56 -1.45 -9.86 -1.86
CA VAL A 56 -1.05 -8.47 -2.07
C VAL A 56 -1.59 -7.58 -0.95
N SER A 57 -2.86 -7.79 -0.57
CA SER A 57 -3.52 -7.03 0.51
C SER A 57 -2.80 -7.20 1.85
N ARG A 58 -2.44 -8.44 2.22
CA ARG A 58 -1.71 -8.74 3.46
C ARG A 58 -0.29 -8.22 3.46
N ALA A 59 0.45 -8.42 2.37
CA ALA A 59 1.80 -7.85 2.23
C ALA A 59 1.79 -6.33 2.36
N LYS A 60 0.79 -5.66 1.77
CA LYS A 60 0.62 -4.21 1.87
C LYS A 60 0.28 -3.76 3.29
N LYS A 61 -0.63 -4.46 3.98
CA LYS A 61 -1.00 -4.16 5.38
C LYS A 61 0.20 -4.23 6.33
N ASN A 62 1.11 -5.17 6.10
CA ASN A 62 2.31 -5.36 6.92
C ASN A 62 3.55 -4.58 6.41
N GLY A 63 3.40 -3.77 5.36
CA GLY A 63 4.47 -2.90 4.86
C GLY A 63 5.54 -3.59 4.00
N HIS A 64 5.33 -4.84 3.60
CA HIS A 64 6.27 -5.63 2.79
C HIS A 64 6.26 -5.21 1.31
N SER A 65 6.70 -3.98 1.06
CA SER A 65 6.62 -3.31 -0.24
C SER A 65 7.40 -4.00 -1.37
N GLN A 66 8.46 -4.75 -1.05
CA GLN A 66 9.21 -5.54 -2.03
C GLN A 66 8.37 -6.71 -2.58
N ILE A 67 7.64 -7.38 -1.69
CA ILE A 67 6.74 -8.50 -2.07
C ILE A 67 5.55 -7.97 -2.86
N VAL A 68 4.99 -6.83 -2.47
CA VAL A 68 3.90 -6.18 -3.22
C VAL A 68 4.33 -5.88 -4.66
N LYS A 69 5.55 -5.37 -4.86
CA LYS A 69 6.09 -5.13 -6.21
C LYS A 69 6.22 -6.43 -6.99
N LEU A 70 6.83 -7.45 -6.41
CA LEU A 70 7.01 -8.77 -7.05
C LEU A 70 5.66 -9.36 -7.47
N LEU A 71 4.65 -9.32 -6.60
CA LEU A 71 3.32 -9.84 -6.92
C LEU A 71 2.62 -9.00 -8.00
N LEU A 72 2.74 -7.67 -7.98
CA LEU A 72 2.08 -6.78 -8.96
C LEU A 72 2.77 -6.72 -10.34
N GLU A 73 4.03 -7.17 -10.43
CA GLU A 73 4.71 -7.36 -11.71
C GLU A 73 3.94 -8.35 -12.60
N HIS A 74 3.33 -9.37 -12.01
CA HIS A 74 2.49 -10.33 -12.71
C HIS A 74 1.07 -9.79 -12.96
N GLU A 75 0.64 -9.82 -14.23
CA GLU A 75 -0.65 -9.27 -14.67
C GLU A 75 -1.85 -9.95 -13.99
N GLU A 76 -1.81 -11.27 -13.81
CA GLU A 76 -2.89 -12.01 -13.14
C GLU A 76 -3.13 -11.54 -11.70
N CYS A 77 -2.05 -11.34 -10.93
CA CYS A 77 -2.13 -10.86 -9.56
C CYS A 77 -2.63 -9.41 -9.49
N ARG A 78 -2.21 -8.58 -10.45
CA ARG A 78 -2.65 -7.19 -10.55
C ARG A 78 -4.14 -7.09 -10.81
N LEU A 79 -4.65 -7.83 -11.80
CA LEU A 79 -6.07 -7.84 -12.14
C LEU A 79 -6.93 -8.39 -10.99
N ALA A 80 -6.47 -9.45 -10.31
CA ALA A 80 -7.16 -9.98 -9.13
C ALA A 80 -7.25 -8.92 -8.01
N TYR A 81 -6.14 -8.24 -7.73
CA TYR A 81 -6.09 -7.19 -6.71
C TYR A 81 -6.96 -5.97 -7.05
N GLU A 82 -6.94 -5.51 -8.30
CA GLU A 82 -7.79 -4.40 -8.76
C GLU A 82 -9.28 -4.74 -8.70
N ALA A 83 -9.64 -5.96 -9.10
CA ALA A 83 -11.03 -6.44 -9.04
C ALA A 83 -11.54 -6.45 -7.59
N GLU A 84 -10.75 -6.91 -6.64
CA GLU A 84 -11.13 -6.93 -5.22
C GLU A 84 -11.23 -5.52 -4.63
N ASN A 85 -10.28 -4.64 -4.96
CA ASN A 85 -10.28 -3.25 -4.51
C ASN A 85 -11.46 -2.45 -5.09
N SER A 86 -11.89 -2.75 -6.31
CA SER A 86 -13.06 -2.14 -6.95
C SER A 86 -14.38 -2.51 -6.24
N LYS A 87 -14.50 -3.77 -5.80
CA LYS A 87 -15.65 -4.27 -5.01
C LYS A 87 -15.71 -3.61 -3.64
N ALA A 88 -14.58 -3.56 -2.93
CA ALA A 88 -14.48 -2.87 -1.64
C ALA A 88 -14.89 -1.39 -1.74
N CYS A 89 -14.48 -0.70 -2.81
CA CYS A 89 -14.90 0.68 -3.08
C CYS A 89 -16.40 0.83 -3.40
N ALA A 90 -17.06 -0.19 -3.96
CA ALA A 90 -18.50 -0.18 -4.25
C ALA A 90 -19.33 -0.39 -2.97
N GLU A 91 -18.89 -1.29 -2.10
CA GLU A 91 -19.50 -1.56 -0.79
C GLU A 91 -19.37 -0.36 0.17
N GLY A 92 -18.20 0.28 0.21
CA GLY A 92 -18.02 1.49 1.01
C GLY A 92 -18.94 2.64 0.59
N ARG A 93 -19.18 2.78 -0.72
CA ARG A 93 -20.12 3.78 -1.26
C ARG A 93 -21.56 3.48 -0.85
N SER A 94 -22.01 2.23 -0.92
CA SER A 94 -23.39 1.88 -0.53
C SER A 94 -23.65 2.14 0.96
N ALA A 95 -22.68 1.86 1.83
CA ALA A 95 -22.80 2.09 3.27
C ALA A 95 -22.91 3.58 3.63
N ILE A 96 -22.13 4.44 2.97
CA ILE A 96 -22.22 5.90 3.15
C ILE A 96 -23.56 6.41 2.64
N VAL A 97 -23.95 5.97 1.44
CA VAL A 97 -25.21 6.35 0.80
C VAL A 97 -26.41 5.95 1.67
N GLN A 98 -26.40 4.75 2.24
CA GLN A 98 -27.46 4.28 3.15
C GLN A 98 -27.53 5.11 4.44
N LYS A 99 -26.39 5.50 5.02
CA LYS A 99 -26.35 6.39 6.19
C LYS A 99 -26.87 7.80 5.86
N VAL A 100 -26.50 8.34 4.70
CA VAL A 100 -26.97 9.65 4.22
C VAL A 100 -28.48 9.61 3.98
N TYR A 101 -29.00 8.58 3.31
CA TYR A 101 -30.44 8.42 3.13
C TYR A 101 -31.17 8.20 4.46
N GLY A 102 -30.58 7.47 5.42
CA GLY A 102 -31.14 7.31 6.76
C GLY A 102 -31.21 8.63 7.52
N PHE A 103 -30.16 9.44 7.47
CA PHE A 103 -30.12 10.77 8.09
C PHE A 103 -31.10 11.73 7.41
N LEU A 104 -31.12 11.75 6.07
CA LEU A 104 -32.04 12.56 5.29
C LEU A 104 -33.51 12.18 5.57
N TRP A 105 -33.81 10.89 5.65
CA TRP A 105 -35.14 10.40 6.01
C TRP A 105 -35.52 10.80 7.42
N LEU A 106 -34.60 10.70 8.39
CA LEU A 106 -34.83 11.13 9.78
C LEU A 106 -35.11 12.64 9.87
N VAL A 107 -34.35 13.46 9.16
CA VAL A 107 -34.57 14.91 9.07
C VAL A 107 -35.93 15.22 8.44
N LEU A 108 -36.27 14.58 7.31
CA LEU A 108 -37.58 14.75 6.65
C LEU A 108 -38.73 14.25 7.52
N PHE A 109 -38.53 13.16 8.26
CA PHE A 109 -39.49 12.60 9.20
C PHE A 109 -39.76 13.57 10.35
N VAL A 110 -38.72 14.13 10.96
CA VAL A 110 -38.84 15.15 12.03
C VAL A 110 -39.49 16.43 11.50
N LEU A 111 -39.08 16.93 10.33
CA LEU A 111 -39.71 18.10 9.68
C LEU A 111 -41.18 17.88 9.36
N ARG A 112 -41.59 16.64 9.04
CA ARG A 112 -42.99 16.26 8.83
C ARG A 112 -43.77 16.08 10.13
N LEU A 113 -43.09 15.74 11.23
CA LEU A 113 -43.69 15.54 12.56
C LEU A 113 -43.85 16.86 13.33
N LEU A 114 -42.97 17.84 13.11
CA LEU A 114 -42.99 19.16 13.75
C LEU A 114 -44.34 19.91 13.61
N PRO A 115 -45.03 19.93 12.44
CA PRO A 115 -46.35 20.55 12.30
C PRO A 115 -47.44 19.88 13.15
N GLN A 116 -47.33 18.57 13.40
CA GLN A 116 -48.31 17.81 14.21
C GLN A 116 -48.17 18.14 15.70
N VAL A 117 -46.93 18.30 16.17
CA VAL A 117 -46.62 18.62 17.58
C VAL A 117 -46.94 20.08 17.89
N VAL A 118 -46.62 21.01 16.97
CA VAL A 118 -46.88 22.45 17.15
C VAL A 118 -48.39 22.75 17.14
N ALA A 119 -49.19 22.01 16.37
CA ALA A 119 -50.66 22.11 16.42
C ALA A 119 -51.24 21.66 17.78
N GLY A 120 -50.57 20.73 18.48
CA GLY A 120 -50.95 20.29 19.82
C GLY A 120 -50.55 21.24 20.96
N CYS A 121 -49.53 22.08 20.74
CA CYS A 121 -49.02 23.01 21.77
C CYS A 121 -49.71 24.39 21.78
N LEU A 122 -50.50 24.75 20.76
CA LEU A 122 -51.14 26.07 20.65
C LEU A 122 -52.46 26.21 21.46
N PHE A 123 -52.84 25.19 22.25
CA PHE A 123 -53.92 25.30 23.24
C PHE A 123 -53.36 25.18 24.67
N PRO A 124 -53.12 26.31 25.37
CA PRO A 124 -52.62 26.29 26.73
C PRO A 124 -53.77 26.13 27.75
N SER A 125 -53.63 25.18 28.68
CA SER A 125 -54.34 25.23 29.97
C SER A 125 -53.33 25.20 31.11
N GLY A 126 -53.19 26.37 31.74
CA GLY A 126 -53.07 26.54 33.19
C GLY A 126 -51.80 26.06 33.90
N GLY A 127 -51.07 27.03 34.48
CA GLY A 127 -50.78 26.96 35.91
C GLY A 127 -49.32 26.84 36.35
N HIS A 128 -48.83 27.96 36.89
CA HIS A 128 -47.92 28.11 38.03
C HIS A 128 -46.40 27.93 37.91
N GLN A 129 -45.76 29.10 38.09
CA GLN A 129 -44.50 29.45 38.76
C GLN A 129 -43.83 28.39 39.64
N GLY A 130 -42.49 28.37 39.62
CA GLY A 130 -41.70 27.72 40.66
C GLY A 130 -40.19 27.74 40.50
N GLN A 131 -39.59 28.92 40.71
CA GLN A 131 -38.28 29.14 41.34
C GLN A 131 -36.97 28.62 40.73
N SER A 132 -36.13 29.62 40.47
CA SER A 132 -34.67 29.65 40.49
C SER A 132 -34.05 29.03 41.75
N SER A 133 -32.96 28.29 41.57
CA SER A 133 -31.86 28.24 42.55
C SER A 133 -30.53 28.15 41.82
N SER A 134 -29.75 29.23 41.94
CA SER A 134 -28.32 29.27 41.64
C SER A 134 -27.56 28.69 42.83
N PRO A 135 -26.50 27.88 42.63
CA PRO A 135 -25.63 27.52 43.73
C PRO A 135 -24.61 28.65 43.95
N GLU A 136 -24.63 29.17 45.17
CA GLU A 136 -23.75 30.20 45.71
C GLU A 136 -22.39 29.57 46.05
N ALA A 137 -21.35 29.89 45.26
CA ALA A 137 -20.01 29.35 45.43
C ALA A 137 -19.27 30.06 46.58
N THR A 138 -18.65 29.28 47.47
CA THR A 138 -17.98 29.83 48.65
C THR A 138 -16.60 30.45 48.30
N PRO A 139 -16.13 31.49 49.02
CA PRO A 139 -14.91 32.23 48.66
C PRO A 139 -13.59 31.44 48.76
N SER A 140 -13.61 30.22 49.31
CA SER A 140 -12.42 29.37 49.47
C SER A 140 -12.20 28.43 48.28
N GLU A 141 -13.28 28.00 47.61
CA GLU A 141 -13.24 27.12 46.45
C GLU A 141 -12.71 27.85 45.21
N SER A 142 -13.00 29.14 45.06
CA SER A 142 -12.59 29.95 43.90
C SER A 142 -11.07 30.14 43.79
N LYS A 143 -10.34 30.22 44.92
CA LYS A 143 -8.87 30.33 44.91
C LYS A 143 -8.19 29.01 44.57
N THR A 144 -8.69 27.89 45.09
CA THR A 144 -8.22 26.54 44.73
C THR A 144 -8.56 26.20 43.28
N GLN A 145 -9.72 26.61 42.79
CA GLN A 145 -10.14 26.41 41.41
C GLN A 145 -9.29 27.24 40.43
N ALA A 146 -9.07 28.52 40.71
CA ALA A 146 -8.21 29.37 39.88
C ALA A 146 -6.76 28.86 39.82
N ARG A 147 -6.24 28.30 40.92
CA ARG A 147 -4.90 27.68 40.96
C ARG A 147 -4.85 26.38 40.14
N ALA A 148 -5.86 25.52 40.26
CA ALA A 148 -5.94 24.28 39.49
C ALA A 148 -6.08 24.55 37.98
N GLU A 149 -6.87 25.57 37.60
CA GLU A 149 -7.01 26.00 36.20
C GLU A 149 -5.70 26.55 35.65
N MET A 150 -4.94 27.34 36.42
CA MET A 150 -3.63 27.85 36.02
C MET A 150 -2.61 26.71 35.85
N GLU A 151 -2.55 25.75 36.78
CA GLU A 151 -1.68 24.58 36.69
C GLU A 151 -2.06 23.65 35.53
N ALA A 152 -3.35 23.57 35.16
CA ALA A 152 -3.80 22.83 33.98
C ALA A 152 -3.37 23.51 32.68
N ARG A 153 -3.43 24.85 32.60
CA ARG A 153 -2.98 25.62 31.43
C ARG A 153 -1.47 25.52 31.22
N ILE A 154 -0.68 25.61 32.29
CA ILE A 154 0.78 25.45 32.23
C ILE A 154 1.13 24.05 31.73
N ARG A 155 0.52 22.99 32.29
CA ARG A 155 0.74 21.62 31.81
C ARG A 155 0.34 21.43 30.35
N ALA A 156 -0.80 21.98 29.93
CA ALA A 156 -1.25 21.88 28.54
C ALA A 156 -0.28 22.60 27.57
N GLU A 157 0.26 23.75 27.96
CA GLU A 157 1.24 24.51 27.18
C GLU A 157 2.60 23.81 27.12
N GLU A 158 3.08 23.27 28.24
CA GLU A 158 4.31 22.47 28.30
C GLU A 158 4.19 21.22 27.42
N GLU A 159 3.08 20.50 27.52
CA GLU A 159 2.82 19.34 26.66
C GLU A 159 2.72 19.73 25.18
N ALA A 160 2.09 20.85 24.85
CA ALA A 160 2.04 21.35 23.47
C ALA A 160 3.44 21.70 22.95
N ASN A 161 4.29 22.29 23.77
CA ASN A 161 5.68 22.61 23.44
C ASN A 161 6.52 21.33 23.23
N ILE A 162 6.38 20.34 24.11
CA ILE A 162 7.04 19.03 23.97
C ILE A 162 6.58 18.33 22.69
N ARG A 163 5.27 18.27 22.43
CA ARG A 163 4.71 17.68 21.21
C ARG A 163 5.21 18.39 19.95
N SER A 164 5.25 19.72 19.96
CA SER A 164 5.76 20.51 18.82
C SER A 164 7.23 20.20 18.54
N LYS A 165 8.09 20.22 19.57
CA LYS A 165 9.52 19.89 19.42
C LYS A 165 9.75 18.45 18.97
N GLN A 166 8.98 17.50 19.48
CA GLN A 166 9.07 16.10 19.03
C GLN A 166 8.60 15.95 17.57
N HIS A 167 7.51 16.61 17.20
CA HIS A 167 7.00 16.58 15.83
C HIS A 167 7.98 17.20 14.85
N GLU A 168 8.66 18.31 15.21
CA GLU A 168 9.68 18.93 14.38
C GLU A 168 10.90 18.02 14.19
N ARG A 169 11.39 17.37 15.27
CA ARG A 169 12.49 16.38 15.18
C ARG A 169 12.14 15.21 14.27
N ILE A 170 10.96 14.61 14.46
CA ILE A 170 10.48 13.49 13.64
C ILE A 170 10.35 13.94 12.19
N ARG A 171 9.82 15.15 11.95
CA ARG A 171 9.68 15.70 10.60
C ARG A 171 11.03 15.83 9.92
N THR A 172 12.03 16.40 10.58
CA THR A 172 13.37 16.55 10.00
C THR A 172 14.01 15.20 9.69
N GLU A 173 13.88 14.22 10.59
CA GLU A 173 14.43 12.87 10.39
C GLU A 173 13.74 12.14 9.23
N VAL A 174 12.41 12.25 9.12
CA VAL A 174 11.65 11.68 8.01
C VAL A 174 12.03 12.35 6.68
N GLU A 175 12.17 13.68 6.66
CA GLU A 175 12.59 14.43 5.47
C GLU A 175 14.00 14.04 5.02
N GLU A 176 14.93 13.83 5.96
CA GLU A 176 16.28 13.36 5.69
C GLU A 176 16.30 11.93 5.14
N ASN A 177 15.60 10.99 5.79
CA ASN A 177 15.48 9.61 5.33
C ASN A 177 14.88 9.51 3.92
N ILE A 178 13.83 10.29 3.63
CA ILE A 178 13.23 10.35 2.28
C ILE A 178 14.24 10.89 1.27
N ARG A 179 15.05 11.89 1.64
CA ARG A 179 16.07 12.46 0.76
C ARG A 179 17.13 11.42 0.44
N GLU A 180 17.64 10.72 1.44
CA GLU A 180 18.63 9.66 1.29
C GLU A 180 18.11 8.53 0.39
N GLU A 181 16.91 8.00 0.67
CA GLU A 181 16.29 6.96 -0.16
C GLU A 181 16.11 7.39 -1.63
N ARG A 182 15.71 8.65 -1.87
CA ARG A 182 15.57 9.18 -3.23
C ARG A 182 16.92 9.23 -3.95
N THR A 183 17.98 9.66 -3.27
CA THR A 183 19.33 9.71 -3.88
C THR A 183 19.88 8.31 -4.17
N ALA A 184 19.73 7.37 -3.23
CA ALA A 184 20.14 5.98 -3.41
C ALA A 184 19.38 5.31 -4.57
N ARG A 185 18.07 5.53 -4.66
CA ARG A 185 17.25 5.03 -5.78
C ARG A 185 17.65 5.66 -7.12
N GLY A 186 17.94 6.95 -7.12
CA GLY A 186 18.44 7.67 -8.30
C GLY A 186 19.74 7.06 -8.82
N GLN A 187 20.72 6.88 -7.94
CA GLN A 187 22.02 6.26 -8.26
C GLN A 187 21.87 4.83 -8.79
N LYS A 188 21.03 4.01 -8.13
CA LYS A 188 20.75 2.64 -8.57
C LYS A 188 20.12 2.60 -9.96
N ASN A 189 19.17 3.49 -10.24
CA ASN A 189 18.55 3.57 -11.56
C ASN A 189 19.54 4.02 -12.63
N SER A 190 20.37 5.05 -12.35
CA SER A 190 21.39 5.48 -13.32
C SER A 190 22.44 4.40 -13.59
N ALA A 191 22.83 3.63 -12.58
CA ALA A 191 23.78 2.52 -12.74
C ALA A 191 23.18 1.39 -13.60
N LEU A 192 21.90 1.05 -13.34
CA LEU A 192 21.18 0.04 -14.13
C LEU A 192 21.04 0.46 -15.60
N GLU A 193 20.71 1.72 -15.86
CA GLU A 193 20.61 2.22 -17.24
C GLU A 193 21.98 2.23 -17.94
N ALA A 194 23.05 2.60 -17.25
CA ALA A 194 24.40 2.52 -17.79
C ALA A 194 24.81 1.07 -18.12
N GLU A 195 24.45 0.10 -17.26
CA GLU A 195 24.72 -1.32 -17.49
C GLU A 195 23.94 -1.85 -18.71
N LYS A 196 22.66 -1.51 -18.83
CA LYS A 196 21.84 -1.87 -20.01
C LYS A 196 22.41 -1.27 -21.29
N GLU A 197 22.80 0.01 -21.25
CA GLU A 197 23.36 0.68 -22.42
C GLU A 197 24.70 0.05 -22.82
N ALA A 198 25.57 -0.24 -21.85
CA ALA A 198 26.83 -0.95 -22.09
C ALA A 198 26.59 -2.34 -22.68
N GLY A 199 25.63 -3.10 -22.14
CA GLY A 199 25.25 -4.41 -22.64
C GLY A 199 24.71 -4.37 -24.07
N MET A 200 23.84 -3.40 -24.37
CA MET A 200 23.30 -3.22 -25.71
C MET A 200 24.40 -2.81 -26.70
N ARG A 201 25.28 -1.86 -26.33
CA ARG A 201 26.43 -1.47 -27.14
C ARG A 201 27.38 -2.64 -27.41
N ALA A 202 27.60 -3.52 -26.44
CA ALA A 202 28.42 -4.71 -26.61
C ALA A 202 27.79 -5.71 -27.60
N ARG A 203 26.47 -5.95 -27.50
CA ARG A 203 25.74 -6.83 -28.43
C ARG A 203 25.79 -6.32 -29.87
N ILE A 204 25.48 -5.04 -30.06
CA ILE A 204 25.52 -4.40 -31.38
C ILE A 204 26.93 -4.50 -31.99
N ARG A 205 27.97 -4.29 -31.18
CA ARG A 205 29.36 -4.43 -31.64
C ARG A 205 29.66 -5.84 -32.16
N VAL A 206 29.27 -6.87 -31.40
CA VAL A 206 29.48 -8.27 -31.79
C VAL A 206 28.70 -8.61 -33.05
N GLU A 207 27.45 -8.16 -33.16
CA GLU A 207 26.59 -8.44 -34.31
C GLU A 207 27.10 -7.78 -35.60
N ILE A 208 27.55 -6.53 -35.52
CA ILE A 208 28.22 -5.85 -36.65
C ILE A 208 29.48 -6.62 -37.04
N GLN A 209 30.30 -7.01 -36.06
CA GLN A 209 31.55 -7.71 -36.36
C GLN A 209 31.31 -9.08 -37.03
N ASN A 210 30.34 -9.86 -36.53
CA ASN A 210 29.96 -11.13 -37.15
C ASN A 210 29.42 -10.92 -38.57
N THR A 211 28.58 -9.92 -38.78
CA THR A 211 28.00 -9.62 -40.11
C THR A 211 29.10 -9.28 -41.12
N VAL A 212 30.05 -8.41 -40.73
CA VAL A 212 31.18 -8.04 -41.59
C VAL A 212 32.08 -9.23 -41.87
N GLU A 213 32.36 -10.08 -40.87
CA GLU A 213 33.17 -11.29 -41.07
C GLU A 213 32.49 -12.29 -42.01
N ASP A 214 31.16 -12.47 -41.90
CA ASP A 214 30.40 -13.38 -42.75
C ASP A 214 30.30 -12.88 -44.19
N GLU A 215 30.11 -11.58 -44.39
CA GLU A 215 30.07 -10.94 -45.71
C GLU A 215 31.43 -11.08 -46.41
N MET A 216 32.52 -10.74 -45.74
CA MET A 216 33.88 -10.90 -46.27
C MET A 216 34.21 -12.36 -46.60
N ARG A 217 33.83 -13.31 -45.74
CA ARG A 217 33.99 -14.75 -46.03
C ARG A 217 33.19 -15.21 -47.24
N SER A 218 32.01 -14.64 -47.46
CA SER A 218 31.16 -14.97 -48.61
C SER A 218 31.76 -14.45 -49.92
N GLU A 219 32.32 -13.25 -49.90
CA GLU A 219 32.94 -12.59 -51.06
C GLU A 219 34.20 -13.34 -51.51
N ILE A 220 35.09 -13.67 -50.57
CA ILE A 220 36.29 -14.48 -50.82
C ILE A 220 35.93 -15.85 -51.43
N ARG A 221 34.87 -16.51 -50.93
CA ARG A 221 34.41 -17.78 -51.50
C ARG A 221 33.92 -17.63 -52.94
N SER A 222 33.23 -16.53 -53.24
CA SER A 222 32.72 -16.27 -54.59
C SER A 222 33.85 -16.00 -55.59
N GLU A 223 34.88 -15.25 -55.19
CA GLU A 223 36.06 -14.99 -56.02
C GLU A 223 36.86 -16.26 -56.31
N LEU A 224 37.15 -17.06 -55.28
CA LEU A 224 37.88 -18.33 -55.42
C LEU A 224 37.15 -19.33 -56.34
N LEU A 225 35.81 -19.40 -56.27
CA LEU A 225 35.01 -20.25 -57.15
C LEU A 225 34.99 -19.72 -58.59
N GLY A 226 35.00 -18.39 -58.78
CA GLY A 226 35.11 -17.76 -60.10
C GLY A 226 36.45 -18.05 -60.77
N GLU A 227 37.56 -17.97 -60.04
CA GLU A 227 38.90 -18.28 -60.56
C GLU A 227 39.05 -19.76 -60.93
N ALA A 228 38.49 -20.67 -60.13
CA ALA A 228 38.54 -22.11 -60.39
C ALA A 228 37.78 -22.51 -61.68
N LEU A 229 36.70 -21.80 -62.02
CA LEU A 229 35.92 -22.05 -63.25
C LEU A 229 36.57 -21.46 -64.51
N MET A 230 37.48 -20.49 -64.38
CA MET A 230 38.17 -19.85 -65.50
C MET A 230 39.47 -20.57 -65.91
N GLN A 231 39.94 -21.55 -65.12
CA GLN A 231 41.19 -22.29 -65.34
C GLN A 231 40.99 -23.76 -65.78
N GLY A 232 39.75 -24.23 -65.94
CA GLY A 232 39.42 -25.59 -66.40
C GLY A 232 38.77 -25.60 -67.78
#